data_AF-A0A938EMD2-F1
#
_entry.id   AF-A0A938EMD2-F1
#
_cell.length_a   1.000
_cell.length_b   1.000
_cell.length_c   1.000
_cell.angle_alpha   90.00
_cell.angle_beta   90.00
_cell.angle_gamma   90.00
#
_symmetry.space_group_name_H-M   'P 1'
#
loop_
_entity.id
_entity.type
_entity.pdbx_description
1 polymer ?
#
loop_
_entity_poly.entity_id
_entity_poly.type
_entity_poly.pdbx_seq_one_letter_code
_entity_poly.pdbx_strand_id
1 'polypeptide(L)'
;MLTRSGLTRQVLAAALATAVLGVPTALAVPAASAAPAPAPRADEAPPNERAPRVPDAPDLGNTPWATEAGRDMKGYRLSTYTGKYFDRSREQYRLCVIQRESGGNYDEPSGPWRGAYQFSDSLAAGALRTMRAEIVETYGDAGRRALDSLEGTYIHTWPRFFQDTAFWTIFDKGAGASHWAGGNWFCNPARNAERGWPNPNRWNYTPLERDKRDR
;
A
#
# COMPACT_ATOMS: atom_id res chain seq x y z
N MET A 1 -15.19 68.28 83.30
CA MET A 1 -14.32 69.34 83.84
C MET A 1 -12.87 68.99 83.51
N LEU A 2 -12.15 69.97 82.96
CA LEU A 2 -10.70 70.04 82.65
C LEU A 2 -10.10 69.29 81.44
N THR A 3 -9.35 70.13 80.71
CA THR A 3 -8.61 70.05 79.46
C THR A 3 -7.12 69.72 79.67
N ARG A 4 -6.43 69.34 78.57
CA ARG A 4 -5.04 69.66 78.11
C ARG A 4 -4.38 68.43 77.47
N SER A 5 -3.89 68.43 76.22
CA SER A 5 -2.85 69.21 75.50
C SER A 5 -1.52 68.44 75.37
N GLY A 6 -0.92 68.48 74.16
CA GLY A 6 0.51 68.22 73.87
C GLY A 6 0.77 66.97 73.02
N LEU A 7 1.02 67.06 71.70
CA LEU A 7 2.32 67.26 71.03
C LEU A 7 3.53 66.64 71.76
N THR A 8 4.26 65.69 71.16
CA THR A 8 5.53 65.94 70.41
C THR A 8 6.14 64.67 69.76
N ARG A 9 6.60 64.86 68.50
CA ARG A 9 7.82 64.39 67.80
C ARG A 9 8.42 62.97 67.94
N GLN A 10 8.54 62.35 66.75
CA GLN A 10 9.71 61.72 66.08
C GLN A 10 10.54 60.68 66.83
N VAL A 11 10.81 59.55 66.16
CA VAL A 11 12.16 59.15 65.68
C VAL A 11 11.99 58.17 64.48
N LEU A 12 12.71 58.45 63.39
CA LEU A 12 12.93 57.52 62.26
C LEU A 12 13.89 56.40 62.69
N ALA A 13 13.57 55.15 62.35
CA ALA A 13 14.55 54.08 62.26
C ALA A 13 14.44 53.42 60.88
N ALA A 14 15.53 53.52 60.11
CA ALA A 14 15.70 52.93 58.80
C ALA A 14 15.87 51.40 58.94
N ALA A 15 15.02 50.63 58.25
CA ALA A 15 15.20 49.19 58.08
C ALA A 15 15.85 48.92 56.71
N LEU A 16 17.05 48.34 56.75
CA LEU A 16 17.75 47.79 55.59
C LEU A 16 16.96 46.59 55.05
N ALA A 17 16.40 46.72 53.85
CA ALA A 17 15.81 45.61 53.11
C ALA A 17 16.86 44.99 52.19
N THR A 18 17.35 43.81 52.55
CA THR A 18 18.23 42.98 51.72
C THR A 18 17.43 42.41 50.55
N ALA A 19 17.67 42.89 49.34
CA ALA A 19 17.09 42.35 48.13
C ALA A 19 17.75 41.00 47.79
N VAL A 20 17.02 39.90 47.92
CA VAL A 20 17.41 38.59 47.41
C VAL A 20 17.14 38.57 45.92
N LEU A 21 18.20 38.53 45.11
CA LEU A 21 18.11 38.32 43.67
C LEU A 21 17.55 36.91 43.39
N GLY A 22 16.32 36.85 42.92
CA GLY A 22 15.71 35.64 42.39
C GLY A 22 16.40 35.25 41.08
N VAL A 23 17.04 34.08 41.07
CA VAL A 23 17.53 33.43 39.85
C VAL A 23 16.31 32.93 39.07
N PRO A 24 16.13 33.28 37.79
CA PRO A 24 15.06 32.70 36.99
C PRO A 24 15.42 31.24 36.73
N THR A 25 14.66 30.33 37.32
CA THR A 25 14.70 28.91 36.97
C THR A 25 14.04 28.77 35.60
N ALA A 26 14.86 28.73 34.54
CA ALA A 26 14.39 28.34 33.23
C ALA A 26 13.88 26.90 33.33
N LEU A 27 12.56 26.72 33.24
CA LEU A 27 11.95 25.41 33.03
C LEU A 27 12.39 24.92 31.65
N ALA A 28 13.44 24.10 31.63
CA ALA A 28 13.81 23.34 30.45
C ALA A 28 12.68 22.36 30.15
N VAL A 29 11.90 22.64 29.11
CA VAL A 29 11.06 21.64 28.47
C VAL A 29 11.98 20.50 28.06
N PRO A 30 11.73 19.24 28.47
CA PRO A 30 12.51 18.14 27.95
C PRO A 30 12.22 18.10 26.45
N ALA A 31 13.26 18.33 25.64
CA ALA A 31 13.21 18.04 24.23
C ALA A 31 12.79 16.57 24.12
N ALA A 32 11.58 16.32 23.63
CA ALA A 32 11.19 15.00 23.18
C ALA A 32 12.23 14.59 22.14
N SER A 33 13.16 13.73 22.56
CA SER A 33 14.08 13.09 21.65
C SER A 33 13.19 12.33 20.67
N ALA A 34 13.07 12.87 19.46
CA ALA A 34 12.43 12.14 18.37
C ALA A 34 13.16 10.82 18.30
N ALA A 35 12.47 9.73 18.67
CA ALA A 35 12.99 8.40 18.51
C ALA A 35 13.46 8.30 17.06
N PRO A 36 14.71 7.86 16.80
CA PRO A 36 15.16 7.67 15.44
C PRO A 36 14.13 6.76 14.76
N ALA A 37 13.68 7.17 13.57
CA ALA A 37 12.81 6.35 12.74
C ALA A 37 13.41 4.93 12.70
N PRO A 38 12.58 3.88 12.82
CA PRO A 38 13.09 2.51 12.81
C PRO A 38 13.98 2.34 11.59
N ALA A 39 15.23 1.93 11.82
CA ALA A 39 16.15 1.63 10.74
C ALA A 39 15.45 0.64 9.78
N PRO A 40 15.55 0.84 8.46
CA PRO A 40 15.01 -0.12 7.50
C PRO A 40 15.54 -1.51 7.87
N ARG A 41 14.63 -2.49 7.94
CA ARG A 41 15.02 -3.88 8.20
C ARG A 41 16.06 -4.26 7.14
N ALA A 42 17.07 -5.06 7.51
CA ALA A 42 18.16 -5.43 6.63
C ALA A 42 17.72 -6.16 5.31
N ASP A 43 16.45 -6.54 5.19
CA ASP A 43 15.84 -7.09 3.98
C ASP A 43 15.12 -6.06 3.08
N GLU A 44 15.08 -4.79 3.47
CA GLU A 44 14.48 -3.71 2.69
C GLU A 44 15.56 -2.99 1.90
N ALA A 45 15.83 -3.51 0.70
CA ALA A 45 16.70 -2.85 -0.27
C ALA A 45 16.28 -1.38 -0.44
N PRO A 46 17.23 -0.43 -0.51
CA PRO A 46 16.91 0.98 -0.64
C PRO A 46 16.02 1.20 -1.87
N PRO A 47 15.01 2.10 -1.79
CA PRO A 47 14.22 2.44 -2.95
C PRO A 47 15.17 2.98 -4.02
N ASN A 48 15.26 2.29 -5.14
CA ASN A 48 15.96 2.78 -6.31
C ASN A 48 15.29 4.10 -6.72
N GLU A 49 16.00 5.23 -6.56
CA GLU A 49 15.54 6.59 -6.91
C GLU A 49 15.09 6.74 -8.37
N ARG A 50 15.30 5.72 -9.20
CA ARG A 50 14.97 5.68 -10.63
C ARG A 50 13.84 4.72 -11.01
N ALA A 51 13.28 3.94 -10.08
CA ALA A 51 12.11 3.13 -10.40
C ALA A 51 11.00 4.03 -10.97
N PRO A 52 10.33 3.64 -12.07
CA PRO A 52 8.98 4.12 -12.31
C PRO A 52 8.21 3.89 -11.02
N ARG A 53 7.88 4.97 -10.30
CA ARG A 53 7.02 4.92 -9.12
C ARG A 53 5.69 4.39 -9.64
N VAL A 54 5.51 3.07 -9.56
CA VAL A 54 4.19 2.47 -9.66
C VAL A 54 3.35 3.26 -8.65
N PRO A 55 2.33 4.02 -9.11
CA PRO A 55 1.51 4.80 -8.19
C PRO A 55 0.88 3.88 -7.15
N ASP A 56 0.39 4.45 -6.06
CA ASP A 56 -0.37 3.64 -5.11
C ASP A 56 -1.59 3.05 -5.84
N ALA A 57 -1.86 1.78 -5.57
CA ALA A 57 -3.07 1.16 -6.04
C ALA A 57 -4.29 1.87 -5.43
N PRO A 58 -5.41 1.97 -6.18
CA PRO A 58 -6.58 2.68 -5.70
C PRO A 58 -7.16 2.02 -4.45
N ASP A 59 -7.63 2.84 -3.49
CA ASP A 59 -8.53 2.36 -2.43
C ASP A 59 -9.92 2.13 -3.03
N LEU A 60 -10.40 0.89 -2.92
CA LEU A 60 -11.67 0.44 -3.51
C LEU A 60 -12.74 0.16 -2.44
N GLY A 61 -12.49 0.50 -1.18
CA GLY A 61 -13.44 0.39 -0.08
C GLY A 61 -13.83 -1.05 0.28
N ASN A 62 -15.04 -1.23 0.82
CA ASN A 62 -15.47 -2.48 1.48
C ASN A 62 -15.96 -3.58 0.52
N THR A 63 -16.12 -3.28 -0.78
CA THR A 63 -16.54 -4.26 -1.80
C THR A 63 -15.77 -4.01 -3.11
N PRO A 64 -14.44 -4.19 -3.09
CA PRO A 64 -13.59 -3.78 -4.21
C PRO A 64 -13.97 -4.44 -5.54
N TRP A 65 -14.44 -5.69 -5.51
CA TRP A 65 -14.93 -6.44 -6.66
C TRP A 65 -16.23 -5.91 -7.29
N ALA A 66 -16.95 -5.01 -6.63
CA ALA A 66 -18.18 -4.40 -7.16
C ALA A 66 -17.94 -3.01 -7.78
N THR A 67 -16.77 -2.42 -7.54
CA THR A 67 -16.39 -1.13 -8.14
C THR A 67 -16.21 -1.23 -9.65
N GLU A 68 -16.19 -0.09 -10.35
CA GLU A 68 -15.85 -0.06 -11.78
C GLU A 68 -14.44 -0.60 -12.01
N ALA A 69 -13.45 -0.12 -11.25
CA ALA A 69 -12.05 -0.54 -11.38
C ALA A 69 -11.84 -2.04 -11.09
N GLY A 70 -12.53 -2.59 -10.09
CA GLY A 70 -12.46 -4.01 -9.72
C GLY A 70 -13.20 -4.95 -10.68
N ARG A 71 -14.06 -4.41 -11.55
CA ARG A 71 -14.78 -5.15 -12.61
C ARG A 71 -14.24 -4.86 -14.02
N ASP A 72 -13.35 -3.88 -14.18
CA ASP A 72 -12.72 -3.57 -15.46
C ASP A 72 -11.92 -4.78 -15.94
N MET A 73 -12.30 -5.34 -17.09
CA MET A 73 -11.68 -6.55 -17.62
C MET A 73 -10.55 -6.26 -18.62
N LYS A 74 -10.13 -5.01 -18.77
CA LYS A 74 -9.16 -4.62 -19.81
C LYS A 74 -8.00 -3.77 -19.30
N GLY A 75 -6.87 -3.95 -19.95
CA GLY A 75 -5.71 -3.06 -19.90
C GLY A 75 -4.66 -3.38 -18.83
N TYR A 76 -3.57 -2.61 -18.90
CA TYR A 76 -2.41 -2.70 -18.01
C TYR A 76 -2.56 -1.76 -16.82
N ARG A 77 -3.48 -2.12 -15.91
CA ARG A 77 -3.87 -1.29 -14.76
C ARG A 77 -3.22 -1.78 -13.47
N LEU A 78 -2.96 -0.88 -12.52
CA LEU A 78 -2.44 -1.23 -11.18
C LEU A 78 -3.35 -2.19 -10.44
N SER A 79 -2.76 -3.17 -9.78
CA SER A 79 -3.47 -4.18 -8.98
C SER A 79 -4.62 -3.56 -8.19
N THR A 80 -5.81 -4.12 -8.36
CA THR A 80 -6.98 -3.76 -7.57
C THR A 80 -7.00 -4.46 -6.20
N TYR A 81 -6.08 -5.41 -6.00
CA TYR A 81 -5.83 -6.05 -4.72
C TYR A 81 -4.55 -5.51 -4.08
N THR A 82 -4.65 -5.11 -2.81
CA THR A 82 -3.57 -4.54 -1.99
C THR A 82 -3.43 -5.23 -0.62
N GLY A 83 -3.95 -6.46 -0.51
CA GLY A 83 -3.96 -7.21 0.74
C GLY A 83 -2.62 -7.87 1.10
N LYS A 84 -2.68 -8.91 1.94
CA LYS A 84 -1.53 -9.59 2.57
C LYS A 84 -0.42 -10.01 1.60
N TYR A 85 -0.79 -10.48 0.41
CA TYR A 85 0.18 -11.00 -0.57
C TYR A 85 0.66 -9.95 -1.58
N PHE A 86 0.05 -8.76 -1.59
CA PHE A 86 0.44 -7.70 -2.49
C PHE A 86 1.84 -7.20 -2.16
N ASP A 87 2.70 -7.14 -3.17
CA ASP A 87 4.04 -6.56 -3.04
C ASP A 87 4.24 -5.48 -4.10
N ARG A 88 4.14 -4.22 -3.66
CA ARG A 88 4.33 -3.05 -4.51
C ARG A 88 5.66 -3.09 -5.26
N SER A 89 6.72 -3.58 -4.63
CA SER A 89 8.04 -3.64 -5.27
C SER A 89 8.09 -4.64 -6.43
N ARG A 90 7.07 -5.47 -6.62
CA ARG A 90 6.99 -6.46 -7.71
C ARG A 90 5.79 -6.24 -8.62
N GLU A 91 5.10 -5.11 -8.50
CA GLU A 91 3.95 -4.76 -9.35
C GLU A 91 4.34 -4.64 -10.83
N GLN A 92 5.57 -4.23 -11.11
CA GLN A 92 6.14 -4.22 -12.47
C GLN A 92 6.19 -5.64 -13.06
N TYR A 93 6.57 -6.64 -12.26
CA TYR A 93 6.55 -8.03 -12.70
C TYR A 93 5.14 -8.49 -13.06
N ARG A 94 4.15 -8.22 -12.20
CA ARG A 94 2.74 -8.55 -12.48
C ARG A 94 2.25 -7.96 -13.80
N LEU A 95 2.54 -6.68 -14.02
CA LEU A 95 2.16 -5.98 -15.24
C LEU A 95 2.88 -6.53 -16.48
N CYS A 96 4.14 -6.97 -16.35
CA CYS A 96 4.84 -7.70 -17.41
C CYS A 96 4.12 -9.01 -17.75
N VAL A 97 3.76 -9.79 -16.73
CA VAL A 97 3.04 -11.07 -16.89
C VAL A 97 1.73 -10.82 -17.62
N ILE A 98 0.90 -9.87 -17.20
CA ILE A 98 -0.37 -9.57 -17.89
C ILE A 98 -0.15 -9.22 -19.37
N GLN A 99 0.86 -8.39 -19.67
CA GLN A 99 1.20 -8.03 -21.04
C GLN A 99 1.56 -9.26 -21.88
N ARG A 100 2.28 -10.21 -21.28
CA ARG A 100 2.75 -11.40 -21.96
C ARG A 100 1.69 -12.45 -22.16
N GLU A 101 0.92 -12.69 -21.11
CA GLU A 101 0.00 -13.81 -21.03
C GLU A 101 -1.32 -13.53 -21.77
N SER A 102 -1.83 -12.29 -21.70
CA SER A 102 -3.15 -11.94 -22.28
C SER A 102 -3.18 -10.64 -23.07
N GLY A 103 -2.08 -9.88 -23.09
CA GLY A 103 -2.09 -8.52 -23.64
C GLY A 103 -3.01 -7.56 -22.88
N GLY A 104 -3.32 -7.83 -21.61
CA GLY A 104 -4.20 -6.98 -20.79
C GLY A 104 -5.65 -7.41 -20.73
N ASN A 105 -6.02 -8.54 -21.33
CA ASN A 105 -7.40 -9.02 -21.35
C ASN A 105 -7.65 -9.97 -20.17
N TYR A 106 -8.45 -9.51 -19.20
CA TYR A 106 -8.86 -10.33 -18.06
C TYR A 106 -9.96 -11.32 -18.43
N ASP A 107 -10.66 -11.10 -19.54
CA ASP A 107 -11.74 -11.94 -20.05
C ASP A 107 -11.26 -12.98 -21.09
N GLU A 108 -9.94 -13.15 -21.26
CA GLU A 108 -9.33 -14.05 -22.24
C GLU A 108 -9.68 -15.55 -21.96
N PRO A 109 -10.40 -16.23 -22.87
CA PRO A 109 -10.83 -17.62 -22.68
C PRO A 109 -9.93 -18.67 -23.38
N SER A 110 -8.64 -18.37 -23.58
CA SER A 110 -7.69 -19.15 -24.41
C SER A 110 -7.46 -20.62 -23.99
N GLY A 111 -8.32 -21.52 -24.47
CA GLY A 111 -8.13 -22.97 -24.29
C GLY A 111 -8.04 -23.36 -22.80
N PRO A 112 -7.00 -24.11 -22.37
CA PRO A 112 -6.83 -24.51 -20.97
C PRO A 112 -6.28 -23.40 -20.05
N TRP A 113 -5.89 -22.24 -20.61
CA TRP A 113 -5.26 -21.13 -19.87
C TRP A 113 -6.11 -19.87 -19.99
N ARG A 114 -6.57 -19.33 -18.87
CA ARG A 114 -7.65 -18.34 -18.87
C ARG A 114 -7.33 -17.10 -18.03
N GLY A 115 -7.96 -16.00 -18.40
CA GLY A 115 -7.84 -14.71 -17.74
C GLY A 115 -6.49 -14.01 -17.99
N ALA A 116 -6.28 -12.91 -17.28
CA ALA A 116 -5.18 -12.00 -17.56
C ALA A 116 -3.78 -12.64 -17.41
N TYR A 117 -3.70 -13.63 -16.53
CA TYR A 117 -2.46 -14.31 -16.15
C TYR A 117 -2.40 -15.76 -16.66
N GLN A 118 -3.31 -16.15 -17.55
CA GLN A 118 -3.33 -17.48 -18.18
C GLN A 118 -3.30 -18.62 -17.14
N PHE A 119 -4.21 -18.58 -16.17
CA PHE A 119 -4.35 -19.63 -15.15
C PHE A 119 -4.94 -20.91 -15.74
N SER A 120 -4.46 -22.07 -15.27
CA SER A 120 -5.21 -23.32 -15.42
C SER A 120 -6.35 -23.39 -14.40
N ASP A 121 -7.34 -24.25 -14.66
CA ASP A 121 -8.47 -24.45 -13.74
C ASP A 121 -8.03 -24.96 -12.35
N SER A 122 -7.02 -25.83 -12.31
CA SER A 122 -6.47 -26.34 -11.04
C SER A 122 -5.74 -25.27 -10.25
N LEU A 123 -4.99 -24.39 -10.92
CA LEU A 123 -4.29 -23.28 -10.27
C LEU A 123 -5.29 -22.23 -9.76
N ALA A 124 -6.33 -21.92 -10.54
CA ALA A 124 -7.39 -20.99 -10.15
C ALA A 124 -8.15 -21.51 -8.91
N ALA A 125 -8.55 -22.79 -8.92
CA ALA A 125 -9.19 -23.42 -7.77
C ALA A 125 -8.29 -23.43 -6.53
N GLY A 126 -6.98 -23.65 -6.71
CA GLY A 126 -5.98 -23.53 -5.64
C GLY A 126 -5.92 -22.12 -5.06
N ALA A 127 -5.81 -21.10 -5.92
CA ALA A 127 -5.79 -19.71 -5.53
C ALA A 127 -7.07 -19.32 -4.75
N LEU A 128 -8.25 -19.72 -5.24
CA LEU A 128 -9.53 -19.46 -4.58
C LEU A 128 -9.58 -20.01 -3.16
N ARG A 129 -9.10 -21.24 -2.95
CA ARG A 129 -9.03 -21.84 -1.60
C ARG A 129 -8.07 -21.07 -0.69
N THR A 130 -6.91 -20.67 -1.21
CA THR A 130 -5.88 -19.98 -0.42
C THR A 130 -6.28 -18.55 -0.05
N MET A 131 -6.89 -17.80 -0.97
CA MET A 131 -7.30 -16.42 -0.71
C MET A 131 -8.54 -16.31 0.18
N ARG A 132 -9.32 -17.39 0.31
CA ARG A 132 -10.61 -17.39 1.04
C ARG A 132 -10.49 -16.89 2.48
N ALA A 133 -9.45 -17.31 3.21
CA ALA A 133 -9.29 -16.90 4.61
C ALA A 133 -9.15 -15.38 4.75
N GLU A 134 -8.27 -14.77 3.97
CA GLU A 134 -8.02 -13.32 4.00
C GLU A 134 -9.23 -12.51 3.55
N ILE A 135 -9.87 -12.92 2.45
CA ILE A 135 -11.03 -12.19 1.91
C ILE A 135 -12.22 -12.23 2.89
N VAL A 136 -12.43 -13.36 3.57
CA VAL A 136 -13.48 -13.47 4.60
C VAL A 136 -13.12 -12.68 5.86
N GLU A 137 -11.86 -12.69 6.29
CA GLU A 137 -11.40 -11.89 7.42
C GLU A 137 -11.55 -10.39 7.16
N THR A 138 -11.21 -9.94 5.94
CA THR A 138 -11.19 -8.52 5.57
C THR A 138 -12.59 -7.98 5.29
N TYR A 139 -13.44 -8.75 4.60
CA TYR A 139 -14.72 -8.27 4.08
C TYR A 139 -15.96 -8.99 4.65
N GLY A 140 -15.77 -9.90 5.61
CA GLY A 140 -16.84 -10.63 6.28
C GLY A 140 -17.73 -11.42 5.31
N ASP A 141 -19.04 -11.39 5.58
CA ASP A 141 -20.04 -12.13 4.81
C ASP A 141 -20.12 -11.68 3.34
N ALA A 142 -19.82 -10.41 3.05
CA ALA A 142 -19.78 -9.93 1.67
C ALA A 142 -18.65 -10.61 0.89
N GLY A 143 -17.47 -10.74 1.49
CA GLY A 143 -16.34 -11.49 0.93
C GLY A 143 -16.66 -12.97 0.76
N ARG A 144 -17.28 -13.59 1.77
CA ARG A 144 -17.71 -15.00 1.69
C ARG A 144 -18.64 -15.24 0.49
N ARG A 145 -19.72 -14.47 0.38
CA ARG A 145 -20.69 -14.59 -0.72
C ARG A 145 -20.04 -14.37 -2.09
N ALA A 146 -19.12 -13.41 -2.17
CA ALA A 146 -18.41 -13.13 -3.41
C ALA A 146 -17.52 -14.32 -3.82
N LEU A 147 -16.80 -14.95 -2.90
CA LEU A 147 -15.99 -16.14 -3.20
C LEU A 147 -16.85 -17.35 -3.58
N ASP A 148 -17.97 -17.55 -2.90
CA ASP A 148 -18.89 -18.64 -3.19
C ASP A 148 -19.46 -18.52 -4.60
N SER A 149 -19.68 -17.29 -5.11
CA SER A 149 -20.12 -17.08 -6.48
C SER A 149 -19.03 -17.30 -7.54
N LEU A 150 -17.76 -17.42 -7.15
CA LEU A 150 -16.66 -17.77 -8.06
C LEU A 150 -16.42 -19.27 -8.14
N GLU A 151 -16.87 -20.02 -7.15
CA GLU A 151 -16.62 -21.47 -7.08
C GLU A 151 -17.27 -22.19 -8.26
N GLY A 152 -16.48 -23.03 -8.94
CA GLY A 152 -16.92 -23.74 -10.15
C GLY A 152 -17.02 -22.87 -11.42
N THR A 153 -16.67 -21.58 -11.36
CA THR A 153 -16.62 -20.70 -12.53
C THR A 153 -15.20 -20.55 -13.06
N TYR A 154 -15.07 -20.18 -14.33
CA TYR A 154 -13.76 -19.97 -14.94
C TYR A 154 -13.17 -18.62 -14.54
N ILE A 155 -11.86 -18.57 -14.29
CA ILE A 155 -11.19 -17.35 -13.82
C ILE A 155 -11.33 -16.14 -14.75
N HIS A 156 -11.48 -16.34 -16.07
CA HIS A 156 -11.72 -15.23 -17.00
C HIS A 156 -13.08 -14.53 -16.81
N THR A 157 -14.02 -15.14 -16.07
CA THR A 157 -15.29 -14.52 -15.69
C THR A 157 -15.22 -13.86 -14.30
N TRP A 158 -14.12 -14.03 -13.57
CA TRP A 158 -13.96 -13.42 -12.26
C TRP A 158 -13.69 -11.93 -12.42
N PRO A 159 -14.26 -11.08 -11.54
CA PRO A 159 -13.86 -9.68 -11.45
C PRO A 159 -12.35 -9.56 -11.36
N ARG A 160 -11.80 -8.54 -12.01
CA ARG A 160 -10.37 -8.21 -11.99
C ARG A 160 -9.76 -8.20 -10.59
N PHE A 161 -10.51 -7.73 -9.58
CA PHE A 161 -10.11 -7.83 -8.18
C PHE A 161 -9.69 -9.23 -7.75
N PHE A 162 -10.49 -10.25 -8.09
CA PHE A 162 -10.21 -11.63 -7.71
C PHE A 162 -9.12 -12.26 -8.57
N GLN A 163 -8.97 -11.85 -9.83
CA GLN A 163 -7.82 -12.28 -10.63
C GLN A 163 -6.51 -11.70 -10.10
N ASP A 164 -6.49 -10.42 -9.74
CA ASP A 164 -5.33 -9.76 -9.10
C ASP A 164 -5.02 -10.42 -7.74
N THR A 165 -6.04 -10.68 -6.92
CA THR A 165 -5.90 -11.41 -5.65
C THR A 165 -5.28 -12.79 -5.90
N ALA A 166 -5.81 -13.57 -6.84
CA ALA A 166 -5.31 -14.91 -7.16
C ALA A 166 -3.86 -14.88 -7.62
N PHE A 167 -3.49 -13.93 -8.49
CA PHE A 167 -2.10 -13.74 -8.90
C PHE A 167 -1.19 -13.52 -7.69
N TRP A 168 -1.52 -12.56 -6.84
CA TRP A 168 -0.68 -12.20 -5.70
C TRP A 168 -0.57 -13.33 -4.68
N THR A 169 -1.68 -14.01 -4.39
CA THR A 169 -1.71 -15.17 -3.50
C THR A 169 -0.82 -16.30 -4.00
N ILE A 170 -0.80 -16.58 -5.30
CA ILE A 170 0.07 -17.63 -5.86
C ILE A 170 1.51 -17.16 -5.96
N PHE A 171 1.74 -15.92 -6.39
CA PHE A 171 3.08 -15.37 -6.58
C PHE A 171 3.86 -15.30 -5.26
N ASP A 172 3.19 -14.93 -4.16
CA ASP A 172 3.71 -14.89 -2.79
C ASP A 172 5.19 -14.48 -2.69
N LYS A 173 5.44 -13.18 -2.88
CA LYS A 173 6.78 -12.58 -2.78
C LYS A 173 7.83 -13.21 -3.71
N GLY A 174 7.39 -13.91 -4.76
CA GLY A 174 8.25 -14.56 -5.75
C GLY A 174 8.32 -16.09 -5.64
N ALA A 175 7.78 -16.70 -4.57
CA ALA A 175 7.78 -18.15 -4.40
C ALA A 175 7.06 -18.87 -5.56
N GLY A 176 5.97 -18.28 -6.06
CA GLY A 176 5.20 -18.82 -7.19
C GLY A 176 5.63 -18.29 -8.57
N ALA A 177 6.77 -17.60 -8.69
CA ALA A 177 7.19 -17.00 -9.96
C ALA A 177 7.32 -18.03 -11.11
N SER A 178 7.62 -19.29 -10.79
CA SER A 178 7.76 -20.38 -11.78
C SER A 178 6.49 -20.66 -12.57
N HIS A 179 5.30 -20.34 -12.03
CA HIS A 179 4.04 -20.43 -12.78
C HIS A 179 4.00 -19.54 -14.02
N TRP A 180 4.84 -18.50 -14.08
CA TRP A 180 4.93 -17.55 -15.19
C TRP A 180 6.38 -17.38 -15.69
N ALA A 181 7.21 -18.42 -15.60
CA ALA A 181 8.59 -18.38 -16.09
C ALA A 181 8.70 -18.50 -17.63
N GLY A 182 7.62 -18.90 -18.32
CA GLY A 182 7.60 -19.14 -19.77
C GLY A 182 7.22 -17.91 -20.61
N GLY A 183 6.82 -18.20 -21.85
CA GLY A 183 6.28 -17.22 -22.80
C GLY A 183 7.32 -16.60 -23.74
N ASN A 184 6.85 -15.64 -24.54
CA ASN A 184 7.60 -15.10 -25.67
C ASN A 184 8.67 -14.07 -25.27
N TRP A 185 8.69 -13.64 -24.00
CA TRP A 185 9.74 -12.81 -23.42
C TRP A 185 9.84 -12.99 -21.90
N PHE A 186 10.97 -12.56 -21.35
CA PHE A 186 11.28 -12.67 -19.94
C PHE A 186 10.67 -11.52 -19.12
N CYS A 187 9.98 -11.89 -18.04
CA CYS A 187 9.55 -10.96 -16.98
C CYS A 187 10.40 -11.22 -15.73
N ASN A 188 11.06 -10.20 -15.19
CA ASN A 188 11.95 -10.35 -14.05
C ASN A 188 11.18 -10.27 -12.71
N PRO A 189 11.14 -11.34 -11.88
CA PRO A 189 10.40 -11.35 -10.61
C PRO A 189 11.14 -10.66 -9.45
N ALA A 190 12.35 -10.13 -9.70
CA ALA A 190 13.08 -9.38 -8.69
C ALA A 190 12.34 -8.07 -8.32
N ARG A 191 12.62 -7.58 -7.11
CA ARG A 191 12.08 -6.31 -6.62
C ARG A 191 12.57 -5.16 -7.50
N ASN A 192 11.64 -4.27 -7.83
CA ASN A 192 11.83 -3.06 -8.62
C ASN A 192 12.57 -3.32 -9.93
N ALA A 193 12.36 -4.49 -10.54
CA ALA A 193 13.07 -4.89 -11.73
C ALA A 193 12.59 -4.12 -12.96
N GLU A 194 13.48 -3.27 -13.48
CA GLU A 194 13.25 -2.50 -14.71
C GLU A 194 13.45 -3.35 -15.97
N ARG A 195 14.19 -4.47 -15.88
CA ARG A 195 14.41 -5.37 -17.02
C ARG A 195 13.17 -6.21 -17.31
N GLY A 196 12.64 -6.05 -18.52
CA GLY A 196 11.44 -6.73 -18.98
C GLY A 196 10.15 -5.93 -18.74
N TRP A 197 10.25 -4.72 -18.14
CA TRP A 197 9.06 -3.93 -17.86
C TRP A 197 9.14 -2.44 -18.24
N PRO A 198 8.11 -1.91 -18.91
CA PRO A 198 7.20 -2.59 -19.85
C PRO A 198 7.87 -2.75 -21.22
N ASN A 199 7.47 -3.74 -22.02
CA ASN A 199 7.97 -3.80 -23.41
C ASN A 199 7.35 -2.62 -24.21
N PRO A 200 8.16 -1.64 -24.64
CA PRO A 200 7.64 -0.42 -25.25
C PRO A 200 7.01 -0.65 -26.63
N ASN A 201 7.29 -1.79 -27.27
CA ASN A 201 6.79 -2.11 -28.61
C ASN A 201 5.44 -2.85 -28.59
N ARG A 202 4.83 -3.08 -27.42
CA ARG A 202 3.62 -3.89 -27.24
C ARG A 202 2.52 -3.16 -26.45
N TRP A 203 2.57 -1.84 -26.41
CA TRP A 203 1.51 -1.02 -25.85
C TRP A 203 0.29 -1.02 -26.77
N ASN A 204 -0.63 -1.97 -26.57
CA ASN A 204 -1.97 -1.91 -27.18
C ASN A 204 -2.99 -1.13 -26.32
N TYR A 205 -2.60 -0.74 -25.10
CA TYR A 205 -3.40 0.09 -24.19
C TYR A 205 -2.52 1.19 -23.62
N THR A 206 -3.09 2.38 -23.45
CA THR A 206 -2.42 3.48 -22.76
C THR A 206 -2.05 3.02 -21.35
N PRO A 207 -0.75 2.98 -20.99
CA PRO A 207 -0.30 2.60 -19.65
C PRO A 207 -0.86 3.59 -18.64
N LEU A 208 -1.10 3.11 -17.42
CA LEU A 208 -0.94 3.85 -16.16
C LEU A 208 -0.71 5.34 -16.41
N GLU A 209 -1.76 6.17 -16.41
CA GLU A 209 -1.56 7.62 -16.48
C GLU A 209 -0.65 7.97 -15.32
N ARG A 210 0.65 8.14 -15.62
CA ARG A 210 1.57 8.87 -14.77
C ARG A 210 0.89 10.20 -14.58
N ASP A 211 0.52 10.51 -13.34
CA ASP A 211 -0.20 11.72 -13.00
C ASP A 211 0.43 12.89 -13.79
N LYS A 212 -0.39 13.59 -14.58
CA LYS A 212 0.07 14.65 -15.48
C LYS A 212 0.71 15.82 -14.72
N ARG A 213 0.75 15.75 -13.38
CA ARG A 213 1.41 16.66 -12.44
C ARG A 213 2.91 16.44 -12.27
N ASP A 214 3.51 15.41 -12.88
CA ASP A 214 4.96 15.15 -12.85
C ASP A 214 5.74 15.72 -14.07
N ARG A 215 5.28 16.84 -14.67
CA ARG A 215 6.05 17.59 -15.68
C ARG A 215 6.48 18.94 -15.17
#